data_AF-A0AA35RKD8-F1
#
_entry.id   AF-A0AA35RKD8-F1
#
_cell.length_a   1.000
_cell.length_b   1.000
_cell.length_c   1.000
_cell.angle_alpha   90.00
_cell.angle_beta   90.00
_cell.angle_gamma   90.00
#
_symmetry.space_group_name_H-M   'P 1'
#
loop_
_entity.id
_entity.type
_entity.pdbx_description
1 polymer ?
#
loop_
_entity_poly.entity_id
_entity_poly.type
_entity_poly.pdbx_seq_one_letter_code
_entity_poly.pdbx_strand_id
1 'polypeptide(L)'
;MSLFSVPSSFHSSPLVPLPSSPCSHQVLPRQTCRLFTHTFLYSHFPGGRNQLVSLAAGGEVFLTLLRTPVSIFMTHTPNYCCDRLALTLFPALFKFTSRWTQLQLSYPGPLAMADRYFSLYPEDTSPLWTVSCYSTHQLLS
;
A
#
# COMPACT_ATOMS: atom_id res chain seq x y z
N MET A 1 -1.99 17.34 69.71
CA MET A 1 -1.25 17.03 68.46
C MET A 1 -1.93 15.84 67.84
N SER A 2 -2.65 16.11 66.77
CA SER A 2 -3.58 15.19 66.14
C SER A 2 -2.90 14.53 64.93
N LEU A 3 -3.36 13.31 64.61
CA LEU A 3 -3.46 12.73 63.26
C LEU A 3 -2.15 12.24 62.58
N PHE A 4 -2.10 11.14 61.82
CA PHE A 4 -3.11 10.24 61.25
C PHE A 4 -2.43 8.87 61.01
N SER A 5 -3.13 7.77 61.28
CA SER A 5 -2.79 6.43 60.78
C SER A 5 -2.98 6.36 59.27
N VAL A 6 -2.01 5.80 58.55
CA VAL A 6 -2.10 5.55 57.11
C VAL A 6 -2.89 4.25 56.87
N PRO A 7 -3.99 4.25 56.11
CA PRO A 7 -4.70 3.02 55.77
C PRO A 7 -4.06 2.34 54.56
N SER A 8 -3.80 1.05 54.70
CA SER A 8 -3.44 0.11 53.64
C SER A 8 -4.67 -0.25 52.81
N SER A 9 -4.88 0.47 51.71
CA SER A 9 -5.90 0.14 50.71
C SER A 9 -5.35 0.37 49.31
N PHE A 10 -4.62 -0.60 48.77
CA PHE A 10 -4.38 -0.68 47.32
C PHE A 10 -5.73 -1.00 46.66
N HIS A 11 -6.32 0.01 46.03
CA HIS A 11 -7.53 -0.14 45.26
C HIS A 11 -7.16 -0.83 43.94
N SER A 12 -7.46 -2.12 43.83
CA SER A 12 -7.38 -2.88 42.58
C SER A 12 -8.32 -2.23 41.56
N SER A 13 -7.76 -1.45 40.64
CA SER A 13 -8.53 -0.96 39.49
C SER A 13 -8.99 -2.17 38.67
N PRO A 14 -10.26 -2.24 38.25
CA PRO A 14 -10.74 -3.34 37.44
C PRO A 14 -10.00 -3.35 36.10
N LEU A 15 -9.39 -4.50 35.79
CA LEU A 15 -8.77 -4.76 34.50
C LEU A 15 -9.83 -4.54 33.41
N VAL A 16 -9.66 -3.47 32.63
CA VAL A 16 -10.41 -3.27 31.39
C VAL A 16 -10.15 -4.50 30.51
N PRO A 17 -11.18 -5.23 30.05
CA PRO A 17 -10.97 -6.37 29.16
C PRO A 17 -10.24 -5.90 27.91
N LEU A 18 -9.11 -6.52 27.59
CA LEU A 18 -8.42 -6.30 26.33
C LEU A 18 -9.40 -6.64 25.19
N PRO A 19 -9.51 -5.80 24.15
CA PRO A 19 -10.38 -6.09 23.01
C PRO A 19 -10.00 -7.45 22.42
N SER A 20 -11.00 -8.31 22.23
CA SER A 20 -10.87 -9.70 21.78
C SER A 20 -10.63 -9.86 20.28
N SER A 21 -10.48 -8.75 19.55
CA SER A 21 -10.19 -8.75 18.13
C SER A 21 -8.69 -8.58 17.89
N PRO A 22 -8.00 -9.55 17.24
CA PRO A 22 -6.66 -9.29 16.73
C PRO A 22 -6.74 -8.06 15.81
N CYS A 23 -5.79 -7.14 15.96
CA CYS A 23 -5.72 -5.94 15.15
C CYS A 23 -5.45 -6.36 13.68
N SER A 24 -6.51 -6.61 12.92
CA SER A 24 -6.44 -7.14 11.56
C SER A 24 -6.04 -6.02 10.60
N HIS A 25 -4.75 -5.70 10.58
CA HIS A 25 -4.18 -4.81 9.58
C HIS A 25 -4.12 -5.54 8.25
N GLN A 26 -4.95 -5.10 7.32
CA GLN A 26 -4.93 -5.56 5.94
C GLN A 26 -3.87 -4.78 5.16
N VAL A 27 -2.99 -5.49 4.45
CA VAL A 27 -1.91 -4.87 3.69
C VAL A 27 -1.99 -5.28 2.24
N LEU A 28 -2.21 -4.30 1.36
CA LEU A 28 -2.29 -4.53 -0.08
C LEU A 28 -0.90 -4.49 -0.73
N PRO A 29 -0.62 -5.41 -1.66
CA PRO A 29 0.62 -5.37 -2.43
C PRO A 29 0.63 -4.17 -3.36
N ARG A 30 1.80 -3.55 -3.52
CA ARG A 30 2.04 -2.46 -4.46
C ARG A 30 3.05 -2.89 -5.51
N GLN A 31 2.79 -2.56 -6.76
CA GLN A 31 3.68 -2.84 -7.87
C GLN A 31 4.52 -1.61 -8.22
N THR A 32 5.72 -1.88 -8.70
CA THR A 32 6.63 -0.85 -9.19
C THR A 32 6.27 -0.49 -10.63
N CYS A 33 6.42 0.79 -10.98
CA CYS A 33 6.19 1.28 -12.35
C CYS A 33 7.44 1.94 -12.97
N ARG A 34 8.62 1.65 -12.40
CA ARG A 34 9.93 2.25 -12.73
C ARG A 34 10.02 3.78 -12.59
N LEU A 35 9.01 4.40 -11.98
CA LEU A 35 9.07 5.79 -11.54
C LEU A 35 9.56 5.83 -10.10
N PHE A 36 10.77 6.33 -9.90
CA PHE A 36 11.39 6.49 -8.59
C PHE A 36 11.25 7.94 -8.10
N THR A 37 11.47 8.16 -6.80
CA THR A 37 11.42 9.48 -6.16
C THR A 37 12.36 10.51 -6.79
N HIS A 38 13.53 10.06 -7.27
CA HIS A 38 14.57 10.92 -7.83
C HIS A 38 14.47 11.09 -9.36
N THR A 39 13.47 10.49 -10.00
CA THR A 39 13.33 10.51 -11.45
C THR A 39 12.13 11.37 -11.86
N PHE A 40 12.41 12.59 -12.29
CA PHE A 40 11.39 13.57 -12.71
C PHE A 40 11.70 14.25 -14.05
N LEU A 41 12.87 13.96 -14.65
CA LEU A 41 13.28 14.37 -15.99
C LEU A 41 13.52 13.13 -16.87
N TYR A 42 13.25 13.24 -18.17
CA TYR A 42 13.55 12.19 -19.14
C TYR A 42 15.03 11.87 -19.23
N SER A 43 15.91 12.88 -19.10
CA SER A 43 17.35 12.70 -19.11
C SER A 43 17.85 11.81 -17.96
N HIS A 44 17.12 11.78 -16.84
CA HIS A 44 17.43 10.96 -15.67
C HIS A 44 16.71 9.60 -15.69
N PHE A 45 15.82 9.39 -16.65
CA PHE A 45 15.16 8.11 -16.84
C PHE A 45 16.02 7.22 -17.76
N PRO A 46 16.48 6.02 -17.34
CA PRO A 46 17.28 5.15 -18.20
C PRO A 46 16.58 4.85 -19.53
N GLY A 47 17.22 5.17 -20.66
CA GLY A 47 16.63 5.04 -22.00
C GLY A 47 15.64 6.16 -22.39
N GLY A 48 15.46 7.17 -21.53
CA GLY A 48 14.68 8.36 -21.80
C GLY A 48 13.19 8.13 -22.05
N ARG A 49 12.56 9.09 -22.73
CA ARG A 49 11.12 9.08 -23.01
C ARG A 49 10.65 7.85 -23.78
N ASN A 50 11.42 7.39 -24.77
CA ASN A 50 11.03 6.25 -25.59
C ASN A 50 10.99 4.96 -24.76
N GLN A 51 11.97 4.76 -23.88
CA GLN A 51 11.96 3.64 -22.95
C GLN A 51 10.78 3.74 -21.96
N LEU A 52 10.45 4.94 -21.47
CA LEU A 52 9.28 5.12 -20.61
C LEU A 52 7.98 4.68 -21.31
N VAL A 53 7.81 5.07 -22.58
CA VAL A 53 6.63 4.68 -23.38
C VAL A 53 6.64 3.18 -23.67
N SER A 54 7.80 2.56 -23.93
CA SER A 54 7.89 1.13 -24.21
C SER A 54 7.51 0.27 -22.99
N LEU A 55 7.70 0.77 -21.77
CA LEU A 55 7.22 0.08 -20.55
C LEU A 55 5.68 -0.06 -20.54
N ALA A 56 4.97 0.93 -21.06
CA ALA A 56 3.52 0.92 -21.18
C ALA A 56 3.01 0.19 -22.43
N ALA A 57 3.74 0.31 -23.54
CA ALA A 57 3.34 -0.26 -24.83
C ALA A 57 3.84 -1.72 -24.97
N GLY A 58 3.23 -2.64 -24.23
CA GLY A 58 3.59 -4.06 -24.25
C GLY A 58 4.79 -4.43 -23.36
N GLY A 59 5.40 -3.46 -22.68
CA GLY A 59 6.54 -3.68 -21.78
C GLY A 59 6.16 -4.07 -20.35
N GLU A 60 7.11 -3.89 -19.43
CA GLU A 60 7.02 -4.41 -18.06
C GLU A 60 5.81 -3.89 -17.26
N VAL A 61 5.43 -2.62 -17.43
CA VAL A 61 4.29 -2.04 -16.69
C VAL A 61 2.97 -2.59 -17.22
N PHE A 62 2.87 -2.81 -18.53
CA PHE A 62 1.73 -3.52 -19.12
C PHE A 62 1.67 -4.98 -18.66
N LEU A 63 2.81 -5.66 -18.62
CA LEU A 63 2.89 -7.05 -18.19
C LEU A 63 2.47 -7.22 -16.71
N THR A 64 2.77 -6.24 -15.86
CA THR A 64 2.24 -6.21 -14.49
C THR A 64 0.72 -6.16 -14.48
N LEU A 65 0.11 -5.27 -15.27
CA LEU A 65 -1.34 -5.17 -15.40
C LEU A 65 -1.99 -6.49 -15.89
N LEU A 66 -1.30 -7.24 -16.76
CA LEU A 66 -1.78 -8.56 -17.22
C LEU A 66 -1.67 -9.66 -16.15
N ARG A 67 -0.66 -9.60 -15.30
CA ARG A 67 -0.34 -10.67 -14.34
C ARG A 67 -1.10 -10.56 -13.03
N THR A 68 -1.57 -9.37 -12.67
CA THR A 68 -2.24 -9.13 -11.39
C THR A 68 -3.65 -8.57 -11.59
N PRO A 69 -4.71 -9.26 -11.10
CA PRO A 69 -6.09 -8.81 -11.26
C PRO A 69 -6.40 -7.51 -10.49
N VAL A 70 -5.60 -7.19 -9.46
CA VAL A 70 -5.63 -5.93 -8.72
C VAL A 70 -4.22 -5.33 -8.77
N SER A 71 -4.11 -4.11 -9.31
CA SER A 71 -2.84 -3.42 -9.50
C SER A 71 -2.84 -2.07 -8.77
N ILE A 72 -1.85 -1.86 -7.89
CA ILE A 72 -1.60 -0.62 -7.14
C ILE A 72 -0.20 -0.13 -7.48
N PHE A 73 -0.13 0.85 -8.38
CA PHE A 73 1.16 1.43 -8.76
C PHE A 73 1.56 2.57 -7.82
N MET A 74 2.77 2.49 -7.28
CA MET A 74 3.33 3.61 -6.53
C MET A 74 3.90 4.66 -7.48
N THR A 75 3.52 5.91 -7.24
CA THR A 75 4.12 7.12 -7.82
C THR A 75 4.39 8.13 -6.71
N HIS A 76 5.15 9.17 -7.03
CA HIS A 76 5.50 10.25 -6.11
C HIS A 76 5.16 11.61 -6.73
N THR A 77 4.95 12.63 -5.90
CA THR A 77 4.64 14.00 -6.33
C THR A 77 5.58 14.52 -7.44
N PRO A 78 6.92 14.32 -7.36
CA PRO A 78 7.82 14.74 -8.44
C PRO A 78 7.54 14.08 -9.80
N ASN A 79 6.96 12.87 -9.84
CA ASN A 79 6.66 12.19 -11.10
C ASN A 79 5.51 12.85 -11.89
N TYR A 80 4.75 13.73 -11.25
CA TYR A 80 3.70 14.57 -11.87
C TYR A 80 4.19 15.99 -12.21
N CYS A 81 5.41 16.34 -11.78
CA CYS A 81 6.05 17.62 -12.05
C CYS A 81 6.95 17.54 -13.30
N CYS A 82 7.65 18.64 -13.63
CA CYS A 82 8.66 18.75 -14.69
C CYS A 82 8.24 18.08 -16.01
N ASP A 83 8.89 16.97 -16.39
CA ASP A 83 8.62 16.22 -17.62
C ASP A 83 7.38 15.31 -17.55
N ARG A 84 6.72 15.28 -16.39
CA ARG A 84 5.45 14.63 -16.10
C ARG A 84 5.46 13.16 -16.48
N LEU A 85 6.46 12.43 -15.95
CA LEU A 85 6.69 11.02 -16.30
C LEU A 85 5.46 10.14 -16.03
N ALA A 86 4.77 10.34 -14.90
CA ALA A 86 3.55 9.60 -14.57
C ALA A 86 2.43 9.88 -15.60
N LEU A 87 2.27 11.15 -15.99
CA LEU A 87 1.28 11.57 -16.99
C LEU A 87 1.68 11.20 -18.43
N THR A 88 2.88 10.66 -18.64
CA THR A 88 3.29 10.08 -19.92
C THR A 88 3.10 8.57 -19.91
N LEU A 89 3.47 7.90 -18.81
CA LEU A 89 3.41 6.45 -18.67
C LEU A 89 1.97 5.91 -18.63
N PHE A 90 1.14 6.39 -17.69
CA PHE A 90 -0.19 5.82 -17.48
C PHE A 90 -1.17 6.06 -18.63
N PRO A 91 -1.23 7.26 -19.25
CA PRO A 91 -2.06 7.44 -20.44
C PRO A 91 -1.62 6.55 -21.61
N ALA A 92 -0.31 6.35 -21.81
CA ALA A 92 0.19 5.41 -22.80
C ALA A 92 -0.23 3.97 -22.48
N LEU A 93 -0.17 3.57 -21.20
CA LEU A 93 -0.56 2.24 -20.73
C LEU A 93 -2.05 1.98 -20.98
N PHE A 94 -2.92 2.90 -20.56
CA PHE A 94 -4.36 2.74 -20.73
C PHE A 94 -4.76 2.77 -22.20
N LYS A 95 -4.16 3.65 -23.00
CA LYS A 95 -4.39 3.70 -24.45
C LYS A 95 -3.93 2.42 -25.14
N PHE A 96 -2.78 1.88 -24.78
CA PHE A 96 -2.29 0.62 -25.33
C PHE A 96 -3.22 -0.54 -24.93
N THR A 97 -3.57 -0.62 -23.65
CA THR A 97 -4.42 -1.68 -23.10
C THR A 97 -5.79 -1.69 -23.79
N SER A 98 -6.47 -0.54 -23.92
CA SER A 98 -7.79 -0.48 -24.57
C SER A 98 -7.74 -0.69 -26.08
N ARG A 99 -6.62 -0.35 -26.73
CA ARG A 99 -6.45 -0.51 -28.19
C ARG A 99 -6.19 -1.96 -28.59
N TRP A 100 -5.41 -2.69 -27.78
CA TRP A 100 -4.86 -4.00 -28.15
C TRP A 100 -5.42 -5.16 -27.35
N THR A 101 -6.28 -4.90 -26.37
CA THR A 101 -6.90 -5.93 -25.54
C THR A 101 -8.37 -5.61 -25.32
N GLN A 102 -9.13 -6.60 -24.83
CA GLN A 102 -10.52 -6.41 -24.39
C GLN A 102 -10.63 -6.22 -22.87
N LEU A 103 -9.52 -5.95 -22.18
CA LEU A 103 -9.50 -5.80 -20.72
C LEU A 103 -10.34 -4.62 -20.28
N GLN A 104 -11.20 -4.86 -19.30
CA GLN A 104 -12.00 -3.84 -18.65
C GLN A 104 -11.29 -3.40 -17.38
N LEU A 105 -10.82 -2.16 -17.35
CA LEU A 105 -10.15 -1.58 -16.19
C LEU A 105 -11.15 -0.81 -15.33
N SER A 106 -11.15 -1.08 -14.04
CA SER A 106 -11.89 -0.30 -13.04
C SER A 106 -10.92 0.30 -12.02
N TYR A 107 -11.24 1.49 -11.52
CA TYR A 107 -10.44 2.17 -10.48
C TYR A 107 -11.31 2.42 -9.24
N PRO A 108 -11.58 1.38 -8.44
CA PRO A 108 -12.29 1.54 -7.19
C PRO A 108 -11.45 2.31 -6.16
N GLY A 109 -12.12 2.92 -5.18
CA GLY A 109 -11.42 3.51 -4.04
C GLY A 109 -10.66 2.46 -3.20
N PRO A 110 -9.74 2.88 -2.31
CA PRO A 110 -8.86 1.96 -1.58
C PRO A 110 -9.59 0.87 -0.78
N LEU A 111 -10.72 1.19 -0.14
CA LEU A 111 -11.50 0.21 0.62
C LEU A 111 -12.11 -0.87 -0.28
N ALA A 112 -12.81 -0.47 -1.33
CA ALA A 112 -13.40 -1.41 -2.29
C ALA A 112 -12.32 -2.22 -3.04
N MET A 113 -11.14 -1.64 -3.25
CA MET A 113 -9.98 -2.36 -3.78
C MET A 113 -9.46 -3.41 -2.80
N ALA A 114 -9.41 -3.09 -1.51
CA ALA A 114 -9.02 -4.03 -0.46
C ALA A 114 -9.99 -5.21 -0.38
N ASP A 115 -11.29 -4.93 -0.33
CA ASP A 115 -12.34 -5.94 -0.33
C ASP A 115 -12.20 -6.87 -1.53
N ARG A 116 -11.96 -6.31 -2.72
CA ARG A 116 -11.74 -7.08 -3.94
C ARG A 116 -10.48 -7.95 -3.87
N TYR A 117 -9.39 -7.44 -3.33
CA TYR A 117 -8.13 -8.17 -3.21
C TYR A 117 -8.26 -9.36 -2.25
N PHE A 118 -8.73 -9.15 -1.02
CA PHE A 118 -8.85 -10.23 -0.03
C PHE A 118 -9.97 -11.23 -0.35
N SER A 119 -10.94 -10.84 -1.18
CA SER A 119 -11.89 -11.81 -1.75
C SER A 119 -11.23 -12.78 -2.74
N LEU A 120 -10.17 -12.35 -3.43
CA LEU A 120 -9.40 -13.19 -4.36
C LEU A 120 -8.29 -13.98 -3.65
N TYR A 121 -7.70 -13.39 -2.61
CA TYR A 121 -6.57 -13.93 -1.84
C TYR A 121 -6.87 -13.92 -0.33
N PRO A 122 -7.81 -14.77 0.15
CA PRO A 122 -8.19 -14.81 1.56
C PRO A 122 -7.00 -15.13 2.49
N GLU A 123 -6.02 -15.89 2.01
CA GLU A 123 -4.79 -16.23 2.71
C GLU A 123 -3.91 -15.02 3.07
N ASP A 124 -4.02 -13.91 2.34
CA ASP A 124 -3.24 -12.69 2.58
C ASP A 124 -3.86 -11.78 3.66
N THR A 125 -5.06 -12.13 4.16
CA THR A 125 -5.79 -11.31 5.15
C THR A 125 -5.02 -11.14 6.46
N SER A 126 -4.24 -12.15 6.84
CA SER A 126 -3.38 -12.11 8.02
C SER A 126 -1.93 -11.90 7.60
N PRO A 127 -1.32 -10.73 7.89
CA PRO A 127 0.07 -10.51 7.55
C PRO A 127 0.98 -11.46 8.35
N LEU A 128 1.73 -12.30 7.65
CA LEU A 128 2.66 -13.28 8.26
C LEU A 128 3.75 -12.63 9.13
N TRP A 129 3.99 -11.33 8.95
CA TRP A 129 5.08 -10.57 9.58
C TRP A 129 4.66 -9.72 10.78
N THR A 130 3.39 -9.76 11.20
CA THR A 130 2.99 -9.08 12.44
C THR A 130 3.39 -9.91 13.65
N VAL A 131 4.34 -9.37 14.43
CA VAL A 131 4.42 -9.62 15.88
C VAL A 131 3.05 -9.28 16.46
N SER A 132 2.49 -10.17 17.28
CA SER A 132 1.15 -10.01 17.86
C SER A 132 0.95 -8.58 18.35
N CYS A 133 -0.19 -7.98 17.99
CA CYS A 133 -0.59 -6.60 18.28
C CYS A 133 -0.65 -6.26 19.80
N TYR A 134 -0.21 -7.18 20.65
CA TYR A 134 -0.36 -7.17 22.10
C TYR A 134 0.96 -7.01 22.88
N SER A 135 2.15 -6.88 22.29
CA SER A 135 3.33 -6.63 23.15
C SER A 135 4.58 -6.10 22.44
N THR A 136 4.95 -4.83 22.69
CA THR A 136 6.36 -4.46 23.01
C THR A 136 6.46 -3.10 23.74
N HIS A 137 5.62 -2.82 24.75
CA HIS A 137 5.87 -1.67 25.65
C HIS A 137 5.42 -1.86 27.12
N GLN A 138 5.02 -3.07 27.54
CA GLN A 138 4.60 -3.35 28.92
C GLN A 138 5.42 -4.44 29.64
N LEU A 139 6.59 -4.83 29.11
CA LEU A 139 7.45 -5.85 29.76
C LEU A 139 8.83 -5.33 30.21
N LEU A 140 9.04 -4.00 30.27
CA LEU A 140 10.30 -3.41 30.74
C LEU A 140 10.12 -2.17 31.65
N SER A 141 9.14 -2.18 32.55
CA SER A 141 9.07 -1.23 33.67
C SER A 141 8.45 -1.87 34.89
#